data_AF-A0A2Z6N2M5-F1
#
_entry.id   AF-A0A2Z6N2M5-F1
#
_cell.length_a   1.000
_cell.length_b   1.000
_cell.length_c   1.000
_cell.angle_alpha   90.00
_cell.angle_beta   90.00
_cell.angle_gamma   90.00
#
_symmetry.space_group_name_H-M   'P 1'
#
loop_
_entity.id
_entity.type
_entity.pdbx_description
1 polymer ?
#
loop_
_entity_poly.entity_id
_entity_poly.type
_entity_poly.pdbx_seq_one_letter_code
_entity_poly.pdbx_strand_id
1 'polypeptide(L)'
;VGNNNFLQYSLAKSNFPWYGIDYSGGQATGRFTNGRTIGDIISSKLGIQSPPAYLSVPQNVDALIKGVNYASGGAGILNETGLYFIQRLTFDDQINSFKKTKVAITTKLGEAAANKHFNEAMYFIGIALHGR
;
A
#
# COMPACT_ATOMS: atom_id res chain seq x y z
N VAL A 1 0.17 6.61 -5.06
CA VAL A 1 0.20 5.41 -4.19
C VAL A 1 0.38 5.85 -2.73
N GLY A 2 0.34 4.94 -1.75
CA GLY A 2 0.53 5.28 -0.32
C GLY A 2 -0.76 5.73 0.40
N ASN A 3 -1.09 5.03 1.48
CA ASN A 3 -2.34 5.25 2.23
C ASN A 3 -2.36 6.56 3.03
N ASN A 4 -1.19 7.08 3.44
CA ASN A 4 -1.10 8.32 4.23
C ASN A 4 -1.69 9.55 3.54
N ASN A 5 -1.76 9.55 2.20
CA ASN A 5 -2.35 10.66 1.45
C ASN A 5 -3.87 10.78 1.67
N PHE A 6 -4.51 9.72 2.19
CA PHE A 6 -5.92 9.68 2.57
C PHE A 6 -6.14 9.89 4.08
N LEU A 7 -5.06 10.12 4.84
CA LEU A 7 -5.10 10.39 6.27
C LEU A 7 -5.00 11.91 6.50
N GLN A 8 -6.05 12.52 7.04
CA GLN A 8 -6.15 13.98 7.18
C GLN A 8 -4.96 14.57 7.96
N TYR A 9 -4.63 13.96 9.10
CA TYR A 9 -3.65 14.48 10.06
C TYR A 9 -2.25 13.85 9.93
N SER A 10 -2.03 12.99 8.93
CA SER A 10 -0.72 12.35 8.75
C SER A 10 0.34 13.39 8.38
N LEU A 11 1.45 13.40 9.11
CA LEU A 11 2.65 14.16 8.72
C LEU A 11 3.53 13.36 7.75
N ALA A 12 3.41 12.03 7.77
CA ALA A 12 4.11 11.14 6.85
C ALA A 12 3.35 11.03 5.52
N LYS A 13 3.17 12.14 4.79
CA LYS A 13 2.57 12.11 3.45
C LYS A 13 3.65 12.04 2.38
N SER A 14 3.29 11.42 1.27
CA SER A 14 4.18 11.21 0.12
C SER A 14 3.68 11.92 -1.14
N ASN A 15 2.73 12.85 -0.97
CA ASN A 15 2.16 13.68 -2.04
C ASN A 15 2.73 15.11 -2.07
N PHE A 16 3.88 15.34 -1.42
CA PHE A 16 4.56 16.63 -1.49
C PHE A 16 5.26 16.84 -2.85
N PRO A 17 5.43 18.09 -3.31
CA PRO A 17 5.93 18.41 -4.65
C PRO A 17 7.33 17.85 -4.97
N TRP A 18 8.17 17.63 -3.96
CA TRP A 18 9.52 17.09 -4.16
C TRP A 18 9.57 15.58 -4.33
N TYR A 19 8.52 14.84 -3.98
CA TYR A 19 8.44 13.42 -4.26
C TYR A 19 8.05 13.20 -5.72
N GLY A 20 8.71 12.28 -6.43
CA GLY A 20 8.43 12.00 -7.84
C GLY A 20 8.98 12.99 -8.87
N ILE A 21 9.91 13.87 -8.50
CA ILE A 21 10.57 14.81 -9.43
C ILE A 21 11.18 14.09 -10.64
N ASP A 22 11.71 12.88 -10.47
CA ASP A 22 12.35 12.12 -11.55
C ASP A 22 11.35 11.29 -12.39
N TYR A 23 10.04 11.38 -12.12
CA TYR A 23 9.01 10.78 -12.98
C TYR A 23 8.67 11.69 -14.15
N SER A 24 8.29 11.09 -15.29
CA SER A 24 7.72 11.82 -16.41
C SER A 24 6.51 12.65 -15.94
N GLY A 25 6.62 13.98 -16.05
CA GLY A 25 5.63 14.94 -15.59
C GLY A 25 5.87 15.58 -14.22
N GLY A 26 6.89 15.14 -13.46
CA GLY A 26 7.31 15.78 -12.20
C GLY A 26 6.23 15.83 -11.10
N GLN A 27 5.24 14.94 -11.15
CA GLN A 27 4.12 14.93 -10.21
C GLN A 27 4.36 14.00 -9.02
N ALA A 28 3.84 14.41 -7.85
CA ALA A 28 3.92 13.63 -6.64
C ALA A 28 3.22 12.29 -6.78
N THR A 29 4.01 11.22 -6.81
CA THR A 29 3.47 9.89 -7.12
C THR A 29 2.91 9.16 -5.90
N GLY A 30 3.05 9.74 -4.70
CA GLY A 30 2.68 9.09 -3.45
C GLY A 30 3.72 8.07 -2.95
N ARG A 31 4.98 8.20 -3.39
CA ARG A 31 6.12 7.40 -2.95
C ARG A 31 7.08 8.29 -2.16
N PHE A 32 7.69 7.77 -1.09
CA PHE A 32 8.72 8.50 -0.33
C PHE A 32 10.07 8.47 -1.06
N THR A 33 10.08 8.76 -2.36
CA THR A 33 11.27 8.76 -3.22
C THR A 33 10.98 9.59 -4.47
N ASN A 34 12.05 10.05 -5.14
CA ASN A 34 11.96 10.71 -6.44
C ASN A 34 11.74 9.72 -7.58
N GLY A 35 11.98 8.42 -7.34
CA GLY A 35 11.94 7.36 -8.34
C GLY A 35 11.04 6.16 -8.00
N ARG A 36 11.34 5.02 -8.60
CA ARG A 36 10.60 3.76 -8.42
C ARG A 36 10.93 3.14 -7.07
N THR A 37 9.90 2.74 -6.31
CA THR A 37 10.07 1.86 -5.14
C THR A 37 10.40 0.44 -5.59
N ILE A 38 10.88 -0.40 -4.66
CA ILE A 38 11.09 -1.83 -4.94
C ILE A 38 9.81 -2.49 -5.47
N GLY A 39 8.65 -2.13 -4.94
CA GLY A 39 7.35 -2.58 -5.45
C GLY A 39 7.15 -2.22 -6.92
N ASP A 40 7.53 -1.01 -7.34
CA ASP A 40 7.40 -0.59 -8.74
C ASP A 40 8.38 -1.29 -9.67
N ILE A 41 9.58 -1.58 -9.19
CA ILE A 41 10.57 -2.36 -9.95
C ILE A 41 10.05 -3.78 -10.16
N ILE A 42 9.48 -4.39 -9.12
CA ILE A 42 8.84 -5.71 -9.22
C ILE A 42 7.67 -5.66 -10.20
N SER A 43 6.74 -4.70 -10.03
CA SER A 43 5.61 -4.53 -10.94
C SER A 43 6.05 -4.33 -12.38
N SER A 44 7.09 -3.52 -12.61
CA SER A 44 7.65 -3.30 -13.95
C SER A 44 8.24 -4.56 -14.57
N LYS A 45 8.93 -5.38 -13.78
CA LYS A 45 9.52 -6.64 -14.27
C LYS A 45 8.44 -7.68 -14.59
N LEU A 46 7.32 -7.63 -13.89
CA LEU A 46 6.15 -8.48 -14.14
C LEU A 46 5.22 -7.93 -15.22
N GLY A 47 5.50 -6.74 -15.77
CA GLY A 47 4.64 -6.09 -16.77
C GLY A 47 3.28 -5.63 -16.22
N ILE A 48 3.16 -5.47 -14.90
CA ILE A 48 1.92 -5.03 -14.23
C ILE A 48 2.03 -3.59 -13.74
N GLN A 49 0.89 -2.93 -13.60
CA GLN A 49 0.82 -1.59 -13.02
C GLN A 49 1.03 -1.65 -11.50
N SER A 50 1.65 -0.62 -10.92
CA SER A 50 1.72 -0.48 -9.47
C SER A 50 0.31 -0.45 -8.86
N PRO A 51 0.06 -1.22 -7.79
CA PRO A 51 -1.27 -1.27 -7.19
C PRO A 51 -1.68 0.07 -6.54
N PRO A 52 -2.98 0.40 -6.54
CA PRO A 52 -3.52 1.57 -5.85
C PRO A 52 -3.40 1.45 -4.34
N ALA A 53 -3.50 2.57 -3.61
CA ALA A 53 -3.57 2.54 -2.16
C ALA A 53 -4.92 1.97 -1.70
N TYR A 54 -4.96 1.11 -0.69
CA TYR A 54 -6.18 0.51 -0.18
C TYR A 54 -7.27 1.53 0.16
N LEU A 55 -6.92 2.64 0.82
CA LEU A 55 -7.85 3.71 1.17
C LEU A 55 -8.44 4.46 -0.04
N SER A 56 -7.87 4.30 -1.25
CA SER A 56 -8.43 4.85 -2.49
C SER A 56 -9.48 3.95 -3.15
N VAL A 57 -9.51 2.67 -2.79
CA VAL A 57 -10.39 1.65 -3.40
C VAL A 57 -11.05 0.70 -2.38
N PRO A 58 -11.44 1.13 -1.16
CA PRO A 58 -11.77 0.22 -0.05
C PRO A 58 -12.99 -0.68 -0.32
N GLN A 59 -13.84 -0.34 -1.29
CA GLN A 59 -15.05 -1.08 -1.65
C GLN A 59 -15.03 -1.62 -3.10
N ASN A 60 -13.98 -1.33 -3.87
CA ASN A 60 -13.90 -1.78 -5.26
C ASN A 60 -13.23 -3.15 -5.34
N VAL A 61 -14.03 -4.22 -5.20
CA VAL A 61 -13.52 -5.60 -5.18
C VAL A 61 -12.78 -5.97 -6.46
N ASP A 62 -13.18 -5.43 -7.62
CA ASP A 62 -12.45 -5.67 -8.89
C ASP A 62 -11.06 -5.06 -8.89
N ALA A 63 -10.88 -3.88 -8.27
CA ALA A 63 -9.56 -3.31 -8.06
C ALA A 63 -8.75 -4.14 -7.05
N LEU A 64 -9.38 -4.63 -5.98
CA LEU A 64 -8.70 -5.47 -4.98
C LEU A 64 -8.17 -6.79 -5.57
N ILE A 65 -8.95 -7.44 -6.46
CA ILE A 65 -8.53 -8.66 -7.17
C ILE A 65 -7.31 -8.41 -8.08
N LYS A 66 -7.18 -7.21 -8.66
CA LYS A 66 -6.03 -6.84 -9.50
C LYS A 66 -4.77 -6.52 -8.69
N GLY A 67 -4.90 -6.37 -7.38
CA GLY A 67 -3.80 -6.04 -6.47
C GLY A 67 -3.98 -4.67 -5.82
N VAL A 68 -3.50 -4.55 -4.58
CA VAL A 68 -3.71 -3.35 -3.75
C VAL A 68 -2.52 -3.16 -2.80
N ASN A 69 -2.22 -1.89 -2.49
CA ASN A 69 -1.13 -1.49 -1.59
C ASN A 69 -1.69 -1.07 -0.22
N TYR A 70 -1.32 -1.82 0.82
CA TYR A 70 -1.68 -1.52 2.21
C TYR A 70 -0.66 -0.64 2.94
N ALA A 71 0.52 -0.42 2.37
CA ALA A 71 1.62 0.27 3.04
C ALA A 71 1.24 1.68 3.52
N SER A 72 1.75 2.02 4.69
CA SER A 72 1.68 3.35 5.29
C SER A 72 3.07 3.79 5.75
N GLY A 73 3.50 4.97 5.33
CA GLY A 73 4.72 5.61 5.79
C GLY A 73 4.70 5.86 7.30
N GLY A 74 5.87 5.73 7.91
CA GLY A 74 6.06 5.86 9.36
C GLY A 74 5.61 4.65 10.16
N ALA A 75 5.01 3.61 9.55
CA ALA A 75 4.68 2.38 10.24
C ALA A 75 5.93 1.50 10.44
N GLY A 76 6.00 0.81 11.58
CA GLY A 76 7.00 -0.22 11.85
C GLY A 76 6.34 -1.48 12.41
N ILE A 77 7.16 -2.43 12.86
CA ILE A 77 6.67 -3.69 13.46
C ILE A 77 5.87 -3.43 14.73
N LEU A 78 6.32 -2.48 15.56
CA LEU A 78 5.62 -2.09 16.78
C LEU A 78 4.57 -1.03 16.45
N ASN A 79 3.40 -1.13 17.09
CA ASN A 79 2.31 -0.17 16.91
C ASN A 79 2.67 1.24 17.40
N GLU A 80 3.71 1.38 18.22
CA GLU A 80 4.26 2.64 18.71
C GLU A 80 5.27 3.26 17.73
N THR A 81 5.80 2.50 16.77
CA THR A 81 6.80 3.02 15.82
C THR A 81 6.18 4.11 14.95
N GLY A 82 6.71 5.32 14.98
CA GLY A 82 6.25 6.45 14.15
C GLY A 82 5.08 7.25 14.72
N LEU A 83 4.85 7.19 16.04
CA LEU A 83 3.87 8.04 16.74
C LEU A 83 4.05 9.54 16.44
N TYR A 84 5.29 9.99 16.26
CA TYR A 84 5.62 11.38 15.91
C TYR A 84 4.99 11.85 14.58
N PHE A 85 4.52 10.95 13.71
CA PHE A 85 3.85 11.29 12.46
C PHE A 85 2.34 11.57 12.60
N ILE A 86 1.84 11.65 13.84
CA ILE A 86 0.45 11.93 14.27
C ILE A 86 -0.53 10.85 13.82
N GLN A 87 -0.68 10.64 12.53
CA GLN A 87 -1.60 9.66 11.95
C GLN A 87 -0.88 8.78 10.94
N ARG A 88 -1.03 7.47 11.08
CA ARG A 88 -0.54 6.43 10.16
C ARG A 88 -1.38 5.17 10.35
N LEU A 89 -1.36 4.27 9.37
CA LEU A 89 -1.88 2.92 9.56
C LEU A 89 -0.76 2.08 10.18
N THR A 90 -0.99 1.54 11.38
CA THR A 90 -0.04 0.61 12.02
C THR A 90 0.09 -0.67 11.19
N PHE A 91 1.09 -1.52 11.48
CA PHE A 91 1.17 -2.80 10.79
C PHE A 91 -0.09 -3.66 11.01
N ASP A 92 -0.68 -3.60 12.20
CA ASP A 92 -1.97 -4.25 12.49
C ASP A 92 -3.12 -3.70 11.62
N ASP A 93 -3.20 -2.39 11.41
CA ASP A 93 -4.20 -1.80 10.52
C ASP A 93 -4.04 -2.29 9.07
N GLN A 94 -2.79 -2.46 8.62
CA GLN A 94 -2.46 -2.97 7.29
C GLN A 94 -2.87 -4.44 7.16
N ILE A 95 -2.59 -5.28 8.17
CA ILE A 95 -3.05 -6.67 8.24
C ILE A 95 -4.58 -6.74 8.26
N ASN A 96 -5.24 -5.88 9.04
CA ASN A 96 -6.71 -5.85 9.13
C ASN A 96 -7.34 -5.44 7.79
N SER A 97 -6.72 -4.51 7.07
CA SER A 97 -7.14 -4.14 5.70
C SER A 97 -6.98 -5.32 4.73
N PHE A 98 -5.89 -6.08 4.83
CA PHE A 98 -5.70 -7.31 4.06
C PHE A 98 -6.75 -8.37 4.40
N LYS A 99 -7.07 -8.58 5.69
CA LYS A 99 -8.13 -9.51 6.12
C LYS A 99 -9.50 -9.13 5.53
N LYS A 100 -9.85 -7.84 5.53
CA LYS A 100 -11.09 -7.34 4.91
C LYS A 100 -11.12 -7.62 3.41
N THR A 101 -9.99 -7.42 2.72
CA THR A 101 -9.85 -7.75 1.30
C THR A 101 -10.01 -9.25 1.06
N LYS A 102 -9.43 -10.11 1.90
CA LYS A 102 -9.61 -11.55 1.82
C LYS A 102 -11.09 -11.93 1.88
N VAL A 103 -11.82 -11.39 2.85
CA VAL A 103 -13.27 -11.61 2.98
C VAL A 103 -14.00 -11.13 1.72
N ALA A 104 -13.75 -9.90 1.26
CA ALA A 104 -14.44 -9.34 0.10
C ALA A 104 -14.23 -10.16 -1.19
N ILE A 105 -12.99 -10.60 -1.45
CA ILE A 105 -12.67 -11.43 -2.61
C ILE A 105 -13.30 -12.82 -2.46
N THR A 106 -13.23 -13.44 -1.28
CA THR A 106 -13.86 -14.74 -1.03
C THR A 106 -15.37 -14.67 -1.21
N THR A 107 -16.04 -13.61 -0.74
CA THR A 107 -17.48 -13.39 -0.95
C THR A 107 -17.82 -13.25 -2.43
N LYS A 108 -16.96 -12.60 -3.23
CA LYS A 108 -17.22 -12.38 -4.67
C LYS A 108 -16.93 -13.60 -5.54
N LEU A 109 -15.83 -14.31 -5.29
CA LEU A 109 -15.34 -15.40 -6.15
C LEU A 109 -15.74 -16.79 -5.65
N GLY A 110 -16.15 -16.92 -4.39
CA GLY A 110 -16.30 -18.21 -3.72
C GLY A 110 -14.96 -18.77 -3.21
N GLU A 111 -15.04 -19.72 -2.28
CA GLU A 111 -13.89 -20.19 -1.51
C GLU A 111 -12.79 -20.84 -2.36
N ALA A 112 -13.14 -21.73 -3.27
CA ALA A 112 -12.17 -22.43 -4.12
C ALA A 112 -11.40 -21.47 -5.03
N ALA A 113 -12.10 -20.57 -5.72
CA ALA A 113 -11.48 -19.60 -6.63
C ALA A 113 -10.66 -18.56 -5.87
N ALA A 114 -11.13 -18.10 -4.71
CA ALA A 114 -10.39 -17.17 -3.86
C ALA A 114 -9.10 -17.80 -3.31
N ASN A 115 -9.15 -19.06 -2.84
CA ASN A 115 -7.96 -19.77 -2.37
C ASN A 115 -6.92 -19.93 -3.48
N LYS A 116 -7.35 -20.29 -4.70
CA LYS A 116 -6.46 -20.32 -5.87
C LYS A 116 -5.82 -18.94 -6.11
N HIS A 117 -6.63 -17.89 -6.13
CA HIS A 117 -6.16 -16.52 -6.33
C HIS A 117 -5.10 -16.11 -5.30
N PHE A 118 -5.31 -16.38 -4.01
CA PHE A 118 -4.33 -16.03 -2.97
C PHE A 118 -3.05 -16.86 -2.99
N ASN A 119 -3.12 -18.12 -3.46
CA ASN A 119 -1.95 -18.98 -3.61
C ASN A 119 -1.07 -18.58 -4.81
N GLU A 120 -1.68 -18.04 -5.87
CA GLU A 120 -0.97 -17.55 -7.06
C GLU A 120 -0.52 -16.09 -6.92
N ALA A 121 -1.02 -15.37 -5.90
CA ALA A 121 -0.67 -13.98 -5.65
C ALA A 121 0.77 -13.83 -5.13
N MET A 122 1.39 -12.71 -5.50
CA MET A 122 2.68 -12.28 -4.99
C MET A 122 2.50 -11.27 -3.86
N TYR A 123 3.21 -11.48 -2.75
CA TYR A 123 3.20 -10.58 -1.61
C TYR A 123 4.57 -9.95 -1.42
N PHE A 124 4.60 -8.62 -1.32
CA PHE A 124 5.80 -7.88 -0.99
C PHE A 124 5.58 -7.15 0.34
N ILE A 125 6.41 -7.46 1.33
CA ILE A 125 6.39 -6.83 2.65
C ILE A 125 7.74 -6.14 2.86
N GLY A 126 7.72 -4.81 2.93
CA GLY A 126 8.88 -4.01 3.29
C GLY A 126 8.62 -3.30 4.62
N ILE A 127 9.37 -3.67 5.65
CA ILE A 127 9.29 -3.04 6.97
C ILE A 127 10.69 -2.61 7.38
N ALA A 128 10.81 -1.38 7.87
CA ALA A 128 12.06 -0.84 8.41
C ALA A 128 11.82 -0.32 9.83
N LEU A 129 12.85 -0.39 10.66
CA LEU A 129 12.84 0.21 11.99
C LEU A 129 12.99 1.73 11.84
N HIS A 130 12.04 2.50 12.38
CA HIS A 130 12.32 3.90 12.67
C HIS A 130 12.97 3.95 14.06
N GLY A 131 14.25 4.32 14.10
CA GLY A 131 14.99 4.53 15.34
C GLY A 131 14.37 5.64 16.18
N ARG A 132 14.56 5.56 17.50
CA ARG A 132 14.21 6.65 18.43
C ARG A 132 15.01 7.90 18.13
#